data_AF-A0A1H4NWJ4-F1
#
_entry.id   AF-A0A1H4NWJ4-F1
#
_cell.length_a   1.000
_cell.length_b   1.000
_cell.length_c   1.000
_cell.angle_alpha   90.00
_cell.angle_beta   90.00
_cell.angle_gamma   90.00
#
_symmetry.space_group_name_H-M   'P 1'
#
loop_
_entity.id
_entity.type
_entity.pdbx_description
1 polymer ?
#
loop_
_entity_poly.entity_id
_entity_poly.type
_entity_poly.pdbx_seq_one_letter_code
_entity_poly.pdbx_strand_id
1 'polypeptide(L)'
;MTTQQTRRPRPHPRTTGGAFARRTLPGLAAASLTAAFLLTGCAFQIHDRVCSSGHYPVKAVGNTTGGDCVADGQEPFEGYVRYPAGQVPEYVDDKWDRYWSTVVVDAEGRVVQG
;
A
#
# COMPACT_ATOMS: atom_id res chain seq x y z
N MET A 1 -71.51 0.40 24.09
CA MET A 1 -72.48 1.40 23.57
C MET A 1 -72.25 1.52 22.08
N THR A 2 -73.32 1.25 21.30
CA THR A 2 -73.62 1.79 19.94
C THR A 2 -72.61 1.54 18.81
N THR A 3 -72.93 1.09 17.59
CA THR A 3 -74.20 0.75 16.93
C THR A 3 -73.88 -0.06 15.67
N GLN A 4 -74.72 -1.04 15.41
CA GLN A 4 -74.98 -1.69 14.12
C GLN A 4 -75.33 -0.65 13.03
N GLN A 5 -74.90 -0.82 11.77
CA GLN A 5 -75.78 -0.91 10.58
C GLN A 5 -75.10 -0.70 9.22
N THR A 6 -75.00 -1.80 8.48
CA THR A 6 -75.57 -2.03 7.14
C THR A 6 -75.58 -0.93 6.08
N ARG A 7 -74.92 -1.21 4.94
CA ARG A 7 -75.48 -0.95 3.59
C ARG A 7 -75.33 -2.19 2.70
N ARG A 8 -76.44 -2.63 2.10
CA ARG A 8 -76.51 -3.62 1.00
C ARG A 8 -76.36 -2.92 -0.38
N PRO A 9 -76.60 -3.60 -1.52
CA PRO A 9 -75.60 -4.07 -2.49
C PRO A 9 -75.74 -3.32 -3.84
N ARG A 10 -74.92 -3.65 -4.86
CA ARG A 10 -75.31 -3.73 -6.30
C ARG A 10 -74.11 -4.08 -7.22
N PRO A 11 -74.35 -4.50 -8.48
CA PRO A 11 -73.74 -5.70 -9.07
C PRO A 11 -72.55 -5.42 -10.02
N HIS A 12 -71.97 -6.54 -10.48
CA HIS A 12 -70.94 -6.68 -11.50
C HIS A 12 -71.11 -5.79 -12.74
N PRO A 13 -69.98 -5.48 -13.40
CA PRO A 13 -69.76 -6.13 -14.69
C PRO A 13 -68.50 -6.98 -14.72
N ARG A 14 -68.67 -8.21 -15.23
CA ARG A 14 -67.63 -8.98 -15.89
C ARG A 14 -67.24 -8.21 -17.15
N THR A 15 -65.97 -7.87 -17.27
CA THR A 15 -65.40 -7.53 -18.58
C THR A 15 -64.01 -8.13 -18.63
N THR A 16 -64.00 -9.31 -19.26
CA THR A 16 -63.00 -9.78 -20.22
C THR A 16 -61.52 -9.60 -19.88
N GLY A 17 -60.85 -10.75 -19.81
CA GLY A 17 -59.41 -10.84 -19.92
C GLY A 17 -58.90 -10.09 -21.15
N GLY A 18 -57.71 -9.54 -20.99
CA GLY A 18 -57.00 -8.87 -22.06
C GLY A 18 -55.60 -8.56 -21.58
N ALA A 19 -54.64 -9.18 -22.27
CA ALA A 19 -53.21 -8.94 -22.21
C ALA A 19 -52.52 -9.31 -20.89
N PHE A 20 -51.81 -10.45 -20.94
CA PHE A 20 -50.53 -10.59 -20.26
C PHE A 20 -49.66 -9.40 -20.66
N ALA A 21 -49.72 -8.33 -19.87
CA ALA A 21 -48.76 -7.25 -19.95
C ALA A 21 -47.40 -7.87 -19.68
N ARG A 22 -46.60 -8.04 -20.75
CA ARG A 22 -45.17 -8.28 -20.69
C ARG A 22 -44.61 -7.15 -19.84
N ARG A 23 -44.46 -7.41 -18.55
CA ARG A 23 -43.81 -6.52 -17.60
C ARG A 23 -42.34 -6.57 -17.99
N THR A 24 -41.95 -5.66 -18.88
CA THR A 24 -40.55 -5.30 -19.07
C THR A 24 -40.04 -4.88 -17.71
N LEU A 25 -39.27 -5.75 -17.05
CA LEU A 25 -38.46 -5.42 -15.89
C LEU A 25 -37.25 -4.66 -16.44
N PRO A 26 -37.16 -3.33 -16.33
CA PRO A 26 -35.90 -2.69 -16.65
C PRO A 26 -35.01 -2.79 -15.42
N GLY A 27 -33.78 -3.26 -15.62
CA GLY A 27 -32.67 -2.88 -14.76
C GLY A 27 -32.32 -3.85 -13.64
N LEU A 28 -31.84 -5.03 -14.01
CA LEU A 28 -30.91 -5.81 -13.19
C LEU A 28 -29.78 -6.29 -14.12
N ALA A 29 -28.79 -5.43 -14.36
CA ALA A 29 -27.43 -5.80 -14.72
C ALA A 29 -26.62 -4.54 -15.09
N ALA A 30 -26.17 -3.80 -14.07
CA ALA A 30 -24.92 -3.07 -14.18
C ALA A 30 -23.92 -3.80 -13.28
N ALA A 31 -23.24 -4.79 -13.86
CA ALA A 31 -22.20 -5.56 -13.19
C ALA A 31 -21.04 -4.62 -12.84
N SER A 32 -20.69 -4.59 -11.55
CA SER A 32 -19.57 -3.84 -10.98
C SER A 32 -18.23 -4.40 -11.48
N LEU A 33 -17.64 -3.75 -12.48
CA LEU A 33 -16.30 -4.07 -13.02
C LEU A 33 -15.23 -3.07 -12.56
N THR A 34 -15.21 -2.67 -11.28
CA THR A 34 -14.22 -1.70 -10.77
C THR A 34 -13.44 -2.20 -9.55
N ALA A 35 -13.12 -3.50 -9.48
CA ALA A 35 -12.30 -4.06 -8.40
C ALA A 35 -10.84 -4.37 -8.81
N ALA A 36 -10.51 -4.37 -10.12
CA ALA A 36 -9.20 -4.83 -10.60
C ALA A 36 -8.04 -3.85 -10.33
N PHE A 37 -8.31 -2.57 -10.06
CA PHE A 37 -7.28 -1.55 -9.77
C PHE A 37 -6.90 -1.44 -8.28
N LEU A 38 -7.60 -2.14 -7.38
CA LEU A 38 -7.26 -2.13 -5.95
C LEU A 38 -6.15 -3.15 -5.59
N LEU A 39 -5.81 -4.04 -6.52
CA LEU A 39 -4.76 -5.06 -6.35
C LEU A 39 -3.42 -4.67 -6.98
N THR A 40 -3.35 -3.57 -7.74
CA THR A 40 -2.08 -2.89 -8.02
C THR A 40 -1.71 -2.05 -6.81
N GLY A 41 -1.58 -2.68 -5.63
CA GLY A 41 -1.26 -1.99 -4.40
C GLY A 41 0.10 -1.32 -4.54
N CYS A 42 0.13 -0.01 -4.80
CA CYS A 42 1.28 0.90 -4.81
C CYS A 42 2.64 0.30 -5.25
N ALA A 43 2.64 -0.67 -6.16
CA ALA A 43 3.81 -1.49 -6.49
C ALA A 43 4.67 -0.87 -7.60
N PHE A 44 4.52 0.42 -7.85
CA PHE A 44 5.50 1.17 -8.62
C PHE A 44 6.67 1.39 -7.69
N GLN A 45 7.70 0.54 -7.83
CA GLN A 45 8.93 0.50 -7.03
C GLN A 45 9.30 1.87 -6.46
N ILE A 46 8.83 2.15 -5.25
CA ILE A 46 9.28 3.33 -4.52
C ILE A 46 10.67 2.93 -4.04
N HIS A 47 11.69 3.45 -4.71
CA HIS A 47 13.04 3.40 -4.18
C HIS A 47 13.09 4.39 -3.03
N ASP A 48 12.87 3.87 -1.83
CA ASP A 48 13.04 4.63 -0.60
C ASP A 48 14.52 4.99 -0.44
N ARG A 49 14.81 6.24 -0.07
CA ARG A 49 16.18 6.64 0.24
C ARG A 49 16.62 5.95 1.54
N VAL A 50 17.88 5.54 1.62
CA VAL A 50 18.43 4.96 2.87
C VAL A 50 18.35 5.96 4.02
N CYS A 51 18.64 7.23 3.72
CA CYS A 51 18.49 8.33 4.67
C CYS A 51 17.56 9.41 4.11
N SER A 52 16.81 10.05 5.00
CA SER A 52 16.04 11.26 4.69
C SER A 52 16.93 12.38 4.16
N SER A 53 16.33 13.33 3.44
CA SER A 53 17.05 14.55 3.01
C SER A 53 17.72 15.26 4.18
N GLY A 54 18.91 15.81 3.95
CA GLY A 54 19.70 16.49 4.99
C GLY A 54 20.53 15.55 5.87
N HIS A 55 20.54 14.26 5.55
CA HIS A 55 21.34 13.24 6.23
C HIS A 55 22.06 12.36 5.22
N TYR A 56 23.22 11.85 5.62
CA TYR A 56 24.01 10.89 4.86
C TYR A 56 24.18 9.59 5.65
N PRO A 57 24.28 8.43 4.96
CA PRO A 57 24.42 7.15 5.63
C PRO A 57 25.85 6.92 6.13
N VAL A 58 25.98 6.20 7.23
CA VAL A 58 27.23 5.74 7.82
C VAL A 58 27.21 4.22 8.06
N LYS A 59 28.38 3.60 8.06
CA LYS A 59 28.57 2.17 8.29
C LYS A 59 29.03 1.91 9.70
N ALA A 60 28.38 0.98 10.40
CA ALA A 60 28.86 0.54 11.71
C ALA A 60 30.21 -0.21 11.57
N VAL A 61 31.11 0.07 12.50
CA VAL A 61 32.40 -0.63 12.65
C VAL A 61 32.25 -1.75 13.68
N GLY A 62 32.86 -2.90 13.40
CA GLY A 62 32.79 -4.11 14.21
C GLY A 62 32.17 -5.28 13.44
N ASN A 63 31.47 -6.16 14.16
CA ASN A 63 30.91 -7.40 13.61
C ASN A 63 29.42 -7.27 13.29
N THR A 64 29.03 -6.24 12.53
CA THR A 64 27.63 -5.99 12.14
C THR A 64 27.54 -5.38 10.74
N THR A 65 26.48 -5.72 10.02
CA THR A 65 26.17 -5.17 8.71
C THR A 65 25.40 -3.85 8.79
N GLY A 66 25.05 -3.39 10.00
CA GLY A 66 24.24 -2.20 10.23
C GLY A 66 24.85 -0.88 9.75
N GLY A 67 23.97 0.12 9.68
CA GLY A 67 24.30 1.51 9.39
C GLY A 67 23.33 2.46 10.09
N ASP A 68 23.60 3.75 9.99
CA ASP A 68 22.76 4.81 10.55
C ASP A 68 22.82 6.06 9.65
N CYS A 69 22.06 7.09 9.97
CA CYS A 69 21.99 8.35 9.26
C CYS A 69 22.51 9.51 10.13
N VAL A 70 23.48 10.26 9.60
CA VAL A 70 24.06 11.43 10.26
C VAL A 70 23.68 12.68 9.49
N ALA A 71 23.35 13.77 10.19
CA ALA A 71 23.01 15.04 9.55
C ALA A 71 24.18 15.58 8.72
N ASP A 72 23.87 16.19 7.58
CA ASP A 72 24.87 16.75 6.68
C ASP A 72 25.77 17.79 7.40
N GLY A 73 27.07 17.74 7.09
CA GLY A 73 28.07 18.60 7.71
C GLY A 73 28.51 18.19 9.13
N GLN A 74 27.87 17.18 9.73
CA GLN A 74 28.36 16.59 10.98
C GLN A 74 29.28 15.41 10.72
N GLU A 75 30.18 15.13 11.67
CA GLU A 75 30.99 13.91 11.63
C GLU A 75 30.23 12.69 12.16
N PRO A 76 30.57 11.48 11.67
CA PRO A 76 30.06 10.25 12.25
C PRO A 76 30.34 10.19 13.75
N PHE A 77 29.38 9.67 14.50
CA PHE A 77 29.55 9.37 15.91
C PHE A 77 30.42 8.11 16.11
N GLU A 78 30.88 7.89 17.34
CA GLU A 78 31.76 6.78 17.68
C GLU A 78 31.18 5.42 17.24
N GLY A 79 32.04 4.57 16.66
CA GLY A 79 31.65 3.26 16.14
C GLY A 79 31.10 3.28 14.72
N TYR A 80 31.10 4.43 14.04
CA TYR A 80 30.63 4.56 12.66
C TYR A 80 31.66 5.25 11.77
N VAL A 81 31.67 4.85 10.49
CA VAL A 81 32.54 5.42 9.46
C VAL A 81 31.76 5.83 8.23
N ARG A 82 32.32 6.78 7.48
CA ARG A 82 31.80 7.15 6.16
C ARG A 82 32.06 6.02 5.16
N TYR A 83 31.11 5.79 4.27
CA TYR A 83 31.32 4.91 3.13
C TYR A 83 32.41 5.47 2.20
N PRO A 84 33.19 4.62 1.52
CA PRO A 84 34.12 5.07 0.48
C PRO A 84 33.41 5.87 -0.62
N ALA A 85 34.12 6.83 -1.21
CA ALA A 85 33.59 7.62 -2.31
C ALA A 85 33.12 6.73 -3.47
N GLY A 86 31.92 6.99 -3.99
CA GLY A 86 31.29 6.19 -5.05
C GLY A 86 30.75 4.84 -4.60
N GLN A 87 30.80 4.52 -3.30
CA GLN A 87 30.29 3.30 -2.69
C GLN A 87 29.24 3.56 -1.60
N VAL A 88 28.56 4.70 -1.69
CA VAL A 88 27.55 5.15 -0.73
C VAL A 88 26.18 4.58 -1.15
N PRO A 89 25.44 3.91 -0.27
CA PRO A 89 24.07 3.51 -0.55
C PRO A 89 23.15 4.73 -0.54
N GLU A 90 22.43 4.97 -1.63
CA GLU A 90 21.52 6.10 -1.78
C GLU A 90 20.06 5.67 -1.60
N TYR A 91 19.72 4.50 -2.14
CA TYR A 91 18.39 3.90 -2.07
C TYR A 91 18.43 2.51 -1.47
N VAL A 92 17.36 2.14 -0.77
CA VAL A 92 17.13 0.78 -0.30
C VAL A 92 17.18 -0.18 -1.48
N ASP A 93 17.87 -1.30 -1.30
CA ASP A 93 18.14 -2.34 -2.30
C ASP A 93 18.99 -1.91 -3.51
N ASP A 94 19.62 -0.73 -3.48
CA ASP A 94 20.58 -0.37 -4.50
C ASP A 94 21.84 -1.24 -4.45
N LYS A 95 22.72 -1.07 -5.45
CA LYS A 95 23.96 -1.85 -5.56
C LYS A 95 24.77 -1.82 -4.27
N TRP A 96 24.89 -0.66 -3.64
CA TRP A 96 25.73 -0.46 -2.48
C TRP A 96 25.04 -0.90 -1.20
N ASP A 97 23.74 -0.68 -1.05
CA ASP A 97 22.95 -1.19 0.07
C ASP A 97 23.02 -2.73 0.13
N ARG A 98 22.88 -3.37 -1.03
CA ARG A 98 23.00 -4.84 -1.16
C ARG A 98 24.42 -5.35 -0.92
N TYR A 99 25.44 -4.60 -1.32
CA TYR A 99 26.82 -5.01 -1.05
C TYR A 99 27.12 -4.91 0.45
N TRP A 100 26.84 -3.76 1.06
CA TRP A 100 27.15 -3.48 2.46
C TRP A 100 26.29 -4.27 3.46
N SER A 101 25.18 -4.85 3.03
CA SER A 101 24.42 -5.82 3.84
C SER A 101 25.04 -7.23 3.88
N THR A 102 26.07 -7.51 3.09
CA THR A 102 26.79 -8.80 3.08
C THR A 102 28.17 -8.75 3.74
N VAL A 103 28.68 -7.54 4.01
CA VAL A 103 30.02 -7.34 4.55
C VAL A 103 30.00 -6.44 5.79
N VAL A 104 30.99 -6.64 6.65
CA VAL A 104 31.23 -5.84 7.84
C VAL A 104 32.56 -5.10 7.70
N VAL A 105 32.66 -3.95 8.37
CA VAL A 105 33.91 -3.22 8.53
C VAL A 105 34.45 -3.59 9.90
N ASP A 106 35.51 -4.40 9.98
CA ASP A 106 36.05 -4.85 11.27
C ASP A 106 36.72 -3.70 12.06
N ALA A 107 37.17 -4.01 13.28
CA ALA A 107 37.80 -3.02 14.16
C ALA A 107 39.07 -2.38 13.57
N GLU A 108 39.71 -3.04 12.60
CA GLU A 108 40.88 -2.53 11.89
C GLU A 108 40.50 -1.75 10.62
N GLY A 109 39.21 -1.57 10.35
CA GLY A 109 38.70 -0.89 9.16
C GLY A 109 38.73 -1.72 7.89
N ARG A 110 38.95 -3.04 7.99
CA ARG A 110 38.95 -3.95 6.84
C ARG A 110 37.54 -4.41 6.52
N VAL A 111 37.25 -4.53 5.24
CA VAL A 111 35.97 -5.09 4.78
C VAL A 111 36.08 -6.61 4.72
N VAL A 112 35.31 -7.31 5.54
CA VAL A 112 35.27 -8.78 5.63
C VAL A 112 33.84 -9.28 5.49
N GLN A 113 33.68 -10.58 5.21
CA GLN A 113 32.34 -11.17 5.12
C GLN A 113 31.62 -11.11 6.47
N GLY A 114 30.35 -10.73 6.43
CA GLY A 114 29.47 -10.59 7.60
C GLY A 114 28.62 -11.81 7.93
#